data_AF-A0A0D3GJV4-F1
#
_entry.id   AF-A0A0D3GJV4-F1
#
_cell.length_a   1.000
_cell.length_b   1.000
_cell.length_c   1.000
_cell.angle_alpha   90.00
_cell.angle_beta   90.00
_cell.angle_gamma   90.00
#
_symmetry.space_group_name_H-M   'P 1'
#
loop_
_entity.id
_entity.type
_entity.pdbx_description
1 polymer ?
#
loop_
_entity_poly.entity_id
_entity_poly.type
_entity_poly.pdbx_seq_one_letter_code
_entity_poly.pdbx_strand_id
1 'polypeptide(L)'
;MATRARPPLVLLLCLCLASCLSSAIGGVSATGNGYRTTAFLVDEEGRRLRAELAAVAGAGGGSTAAYGDDVQRLDVYASLETDSRLHVRIADADGPRWEVPQDVIPRPSPEFFLQTSRPGRPVLSTATSDLTFAIHTSPFRFTVTRRSTGDVLFDTTPNLVFKDRYLELTSSLPPPGRASLYGLGEQTKRTFRLQRNDTFTLWNSDIAAGNVDLNLYGSHPFYMDVRSGGGGGAAPELGPDVRRLSLTARQV
;
A
#
# COMPACT_ATOMS: atom_id res chain seq x y z
N MET A 1 33.16 18.76 -78.91
CA MET A 1 33.40 17.55 -79.73
C MET A 1 33.67 16.42 -78.76
N ALA A 2 32.96 15.28 -78.91
CA ALA A 2 32.97 14.05 -78.10
C ALA A 2 32.38 14.16 -76.67
N THR A 3 31.21 13.64 -76.26
CA THR A 3 30.42 12.39 -76.40
C THR A 3 30.71 11.28 -75.38
N ARG A 4 29.61 10.86 -74.70
CA ARG A 4 29.31 9.61 -73.96
C ARG A 4 29.80 9.54 -72.49
N ALA A 5 29.07 8.96 -71.54
CA ALA A 5 27.92 8.05 -71.56
C ALA A 5 26.98 8.25 -70.35
N ARG A 6 25.70 7.88 -70.51
CA ARG A 6 24.68 7.77 -69.45
C ARG A 6 24.67 6.34 -68.87
N PRO A 7 24.42 6.15 -67.56
CA PRO A 7 23.82 4.93 -67.02
C PRO A 7 22.30 5.12 -66.75
N PRO A 8 21.54 4.04 -66.54
CA PRO A 8 20.11 4.01 -66.83
C PRO A 8 19.21 4.56 -65.71
N LEU A 9 18.04 5.00 -66.19
CA LEU A 9 16.84 5.41 -65.48
C LEU A 9 16.34 4.29 -64.55
N VAL A 10 16.42 4.48 -63.24
CA VAL A 10 15.61 3.72 -62.27
C VAL A 10 14.42 4.60 -61.90
N LEU A 11 13.30 4.31 -62.52
CA LEU A 11 11.98 4.85 -62.18
C LEU A 11 11.49 4.10 -60.93
N LEU A 12 11.76 4.65 -59.74
CA LEU A 12 11.10 4.17 -58.52
C LEU A 12 9.85 5.02 -58.29
N LEU A 13 8.72 4.45 -58.74
CA LEU A 13 7.37 4.91 -58.50
C LEU A 13 7.13 4.97 -56.97
N CYS A 14 7.22 6.16 -56.38
CA CYS A 14 6.71 6.40 -55.02
C CYS A 14 5.19 6.30 -55.06
N LEU A 15 4.66 5.09 -54.84
CA LEU A 15 3.28 4.90 -54.41
C LEU A 15 3.16 5.44 -52.98
N CYS A 16 2.65 6.65 -52.87
CA CYS A 16 2.07 7.20 -51.65
C CYS A 16 0.85 6.36 -51.26
N LEU A 17 1.08 5.23 -50.59
CA LEU A 17 0.04 4.51 -49.84
C LEU A 17 -0.06 5.15 -48.46
N ALA A 18 -0.90 6.19 -48.38
CA ALA A 18 -1.50 6.60 -47.13
C ALA A 18 -2.31 5.42 -46.58
N SER A 19 -1.76 4.71 -45.62
CA SER A 19 -2.50 3.74 -44.82
C SER A 19 -1.95 3.76 -43.40
N CYS A 20 -2.76 4.38 -42.54
CA CYS A 20 -2.86 4.13 -41.11
C CYS A 20 -1.56 4.30 -40.31
N LEU A 21 -1.39 5.46 -39.68
CA LEU A 21 -0.62 5.56 -38.45
C LEU A 21 -1.23 4.57 -37.45
N SER A 22 -0.68 3.35 -37.37
CA SER A 22 -0.67 2.67 -36.08
C SER A 22 0.30 3.47 -35.23
N SER A 23 -0.24 4.37 -34.42
CA SER A 23 0.43 4.76 -33.20
C SER A 23 0.75 3.45 -32.49
N ALA A 24 2.01 3.03 -32.57
CA ALA A 24 2.55 2.21 -31.52
C ALA A 24 2.31 3.05 -30.26
N ILE A 25 1.28 2.69 -29.50
CA ILE A 25 1.24 3.00 -28.09
C ILE A 25 2.46 2.24 -27.57
N GLY A 26 3.63 2.88 -27.68
CA GLY A 26 4.77 2.54 -26.87
C GLY A 26 4.20 2.47 -25.48
N GLY A 27 4.27 1.27 -24.90
CA GLY A 27 3.77 1.04 -23.56
C GLY A 27 4.23 2.22 -22.72
N VAL A 28 3.27 2.91 -22.10
CA VAL A 28 3.59 3.87 -21.06
C VAL A 28 4.40 3.05 -20.06
N SER A 29 5.72 3.19 -20.13
CA SER A 29 6.62 2.78 -19.07
C SER A 29 6.06 3.49 -17.86
N ALA A 30 5.45 2.72 -16.95
CA ALA A 30 4.85 3.27 -15.75
C ALA A 30 5.90 4.16 -15.11
N THR A 31 5.69 5.48 -15.16
CA THR A 31 6.54 6.46 -14.49
C THR A 31 6.57 6.06 -13.03
N GLY A 32 7.72 5.52 -12.61
CA GLY A 32 7.85 4.65 -11.45
C GLY A 32 7.68 5.40 -10.14
N ASN A 33 6.44 5.49 -9.67
CA ASN A 33 6.14 5.98 -8.33
C ASN A 33 6.19 4.83 -7.31
N GLY A 34 6.67 5.13 -6.10
CA GLY A 34 6.73 4.19 -4.99
C GLY A 34 8.14 3.68 -4.68
N TYR A 35 8.19 2.47 -4.13
CA TYR A 35 9.40 1.88 -3.55
C TYR A 35 9.68 0.51 -4.17
N ARG A 36 10.91 0.01 -4.04
CA ARG A 36 11.27 -1.40 -4.29
C ARG A 36 11.96 -1.98 -3.07
N THR A 37 11.76 -3.26 -2.79
CA THR A 37 12.47 -3.98 -1.74
C THR A 37 13.89 -4.31 -2.19
N THR A 38 14.88 -3.92 -1.41
CA THR A 38 16.30 -4.16 -1.67
C THR A 38 16.85 -5.34 -0.88
N ALA A 39 16.36 -5.53 0.34
CA ALA A 39 16.73 -6.65 1.21
C ALA A 39 15.55 -7.02 2.12
N PHE A 40 15.58 -8.24 2.63
CA PHE A 40 14.65 -8.66 3.69
C PHE A 40 15.28 -9.75 4.56
N LEU A 41 14.78 -9.85 5.77
CA LEU A 41 15.10 -10.86 6.76
C LEU A 41 13.78 -11.36 7.34
N VAL A 42 13.63 -12.68 7.46
CA VAL A 42 12.54 -13.32 8.20
C VAL A 42 13.16 -14.13 9.31
N ASP A 43 12.69 -13.94 10.54
CA ASP A 43 13.17 -14.69 11.68
C ASP A 43 12.92 -16.20 11.52
N GLU A 44 13.61 -17.00 12.33
CA GLU A 44 13.41 -18.44 12.27
C GLU A 44 11.97 -18.85 12.62
N GLU A 45 11.31 -18.15 13.53
CA GLU A 45 9.95 -18.54 13.92
C GLU A 45 8.89 -18.20 12.86
N GLY A 46 9.24 -17.39 11.84
CA GLY A 46 8.29 -16.85 10.88
C GLY A 46 7.33 -15.83 11.50
N ARG A 47 7.68 -15.26 12.66
CA ARG A 47 6.89 -14.28 13.42
C ARG A 47 7.29 -12.86 13.16
N ARG A 48 8.49 -12.62 12.63
CA ARG A 48 9.04 -11.28 12.39
C ARG A 48 9.69 -11.21 11.03
N LEU A 49 9.48 -10.07 10.36
CA LEU A 49 10.10 -9.75 9.09
C LEU A 49 10.59 -8.30 9.14
N ARG A 50 11.82 -8.08 8.66
CA ARG A 50 12.34 -6.76 8.30
C ARG A 50 12.56 -6.70 6.80
N ALA A 51 12.21 -5.61 6.14
CA ALA A 51 12.55 -5.35 4.75
C ALA A 51 13.08 -3.93 4.57
N GLU A 52 14.12 -3.79 3.76
CA GLU A 52 14.69 -2.52 3.35
C GLU A 52 14.08 -2.12 2.01
N LEU A 53 13.66 -0.86 1.89
CA LEU A 53 13.09 -0.30 0.68
C LEU A 53 13.93 0.86 0.17
N ALA A 54 14.03 0.97 -1.15
CA ALA A 54 14.58 2.13 -1.85
C ALA A 54 13.52 2.76 -2.74
N ALA A 55 13.43 4.10 -2.74
CA ALA A 55 12.58 4.83 -3.67
C ALA A 55 12.94 4.46 -5.13
N VAL A 56 11.93 4.34 -5.99
CA VAL A 56 12.14 4.13 -7.43
C VAL A 56 12.40 5.49 -8.09
N ALA A 57 13.41 5.55 -8.96
CA ALA A 57 13.72 6.78 -9.70
C ALA A 57 12.50 7.21 -10.54
N GLY A 58 12.03 8.43 -10.34
CA GLY A 58 10.77 8.90 -10.91
C GLY A 58 9.58 8.90 -9.94
N ALA A 59 9.76 8.53 -8.65
CA ALA A 59 8.75 8.73 -7.60
C ALA A 59 8.33 10.20 -7.42
N GLY A 60 9.15 11.11 -7.96
CA GLY A 60 8.79 12.47 -8.27
C GLY A 60 8.33 12.67 -9.72
N GLY A 61 7.33 11.95 -10.20
CA GLY A 61 6.90 12.01 -11.61
C GLY A 61 5.97 13.17 -11.99
N GLY A 62 5.66 14.08 -11.05
CA GLY A 62 4.84 15.26 -11.30
C GLY A 62 4.59 16.05 -10.00
N SER A 63 4.72 17.38 -10.04
CA SER A 63 4.54 18.27 -8.86
C SER A 63 5.44 17.92 -7.64
N THR A 64 6.68 17.52 -7.88
CA THR A 64 7.61 16.94 -6.90
C THR A 64 7.98 17.77 -5.68
N ALA A 65 7.68 19.07 -5.67
CA ALA A 65 7.94 19.94 -4.53
C ALA A 65 6.76 20.02 -3.53
N ALA A 66 5.57 19.54 -3.90
CA ALA A 66 4.43 19.59 -2.99
C ALA A 66 4.63 18.58 -1.85
N TYR A 67 4.56 19.08 -0.61
CA TYR A 67 4.72 18.30 0.64
C TYR A 67 6.13 17.74 0.92
N GLY A 68 7.13 18.14 0.13
CA GLY A 68 8.55 17.80 0.33
C GLY A 68 9.06 16.63 -0.50
N ASP A 69 10.35 16.36 -0.35
CA ASP A 69 11.02 15.26 -1.05
C ASP A 69 10.57 13.90 -0.52
N ASP A 70 10.62 12.89 -1.39
CA ASP A 70 10.42 11.50 -0.98
C ASP A 70 11.58 11.03 -0.10
N VAL A 71 11.25 10.30 0.97
CA VAL A 71 12.24 9.64 1.80
C VAL A 71 12.91 8.53 0.97
N GLN A 72 14.23 8.56 0.86
CA GLN A 72 14.91 7.70 -0.11
C GLN A 72 15.02 6.24 0.34
N ARG A 73 15.10 6.01 1.66
CA ARG A 73 15.26 4.68 2.26
C ARG A 73 14.25 4.48 3.38
N LEU A 74 13.51 3.39 3.30
CA LEU A 74 12.56 3.00 4.34
C LEU A 74 12.90 1.63 4.90
N ASP A 75 12.60 1.42 6.17
CA ASP A 75 12.51 0.10 6.78
C ASP A 75 11.04 -0.29 6.98
N VAL A 76 10.70 -1.52 6.63
CA VAL A 76 9.42 -2.16 6.97
C VAL A 76 9.67 -3.22 8.02
N TYR A 77 8.92 -3.14 9.10
CA TYR A 77 8.92 -4.11 10.19
C TYR A 77 7.53 -4.74 10.28
N ALA A 78 7.43 -6.06 10.16
CA ALA A 78 6.19 -6.79 10.36
C ALA A 78 6.36 -7.82 11.48
N SER A 79 5.42 -7.89 12.42
CA SER A 79 5.49 -8.82 13.54
C SER A 79 4.13 -9.38 13.94
N LEU A 80 4.07 -10.69 14.21
CA LEU A 80 2.94 -11.35 14.87
C LEU A 80 3.10 -11.20 16.39
N GLU A 81 2.56 -10.11 16.93
CA GLU A 81 2.56 -9.82 18.36
C GLU A 81 1.71 -10.84 19.14
N THR A 82 0.65 -11.34 18.51
CA THR A 82 -0.13 -12.52 18.94
C THR A 82 -0.53 -13.31 17.69
N ASP A 83 -1.13 -14.48 17.86
CA ASP A 83 -1.61 -15.30 16.73
C ASP A 83 -2.75 -14.64 15.93
N SER A 84 -3.39 -13.62 16.49
CA SER A 84 -4.47 -12.86 15.85
C SER A 84 -4.15 -11.37 15.67
N ARG A 85 -2.89 -10.94 15.91
CA ARG A 85 -2.46 -9.54 15.80
C ARG A 85 -1.14 -9.42 15.06
N LEU A 86 -1.24 -9.02 13.80
CA LEU A 86 -0.12 -8.59 12.98
C LEU A 86 0.06 -7.06 13.12
N HIS A 87 1.28 -6.62 13.38
CA HIS A 87 1.65 -5.20 13.38
C HIS A 87 2.68 -4.96 12.27
N VAL A 88 2.38 -3.98 11.41
CA VAL A 88 3.27 -3.52 10.34
C VAL A 88 3.64 -2.05 10.62
N ARG A 89 4.94 -1.75 10.62
CA ARG A 89 5.50 -0.42 10.81
C ARG A 89 6.42 -0.09 9.63
N ILE A 90 6.22 1.06 9.00
CA ILE A 90 7.08 1.60 7.95
C ILE A 90 7.75 2.86 8.52
N ALA A 91 9.06 2.91 8.49
CA ALA A 91 9.85 3.99 9.08
C ALA A 91 10.91 4.48 8.11
N ASP A 92 11.32 5.74 8.29
CA ASP A 92 12.50 6.30 7.65
C ASP A 92 13.75 5.56 8.17
N ALA A 93 14.59 5.06 7.26
CA ALA A 93 15.80 4.32 7.61
C ALA A 93 16.96 5.26 7.98
N ASP A 94 16.87 6.55 7.64
CA ASP A 94 17.94 7.54 7.79
C ASP A 94 17.82 8.35 9.07
N GLY A 95 16.65 8.34 9.72
CA GLY A 95 16.45 9.02 10.99
C GLY A 95 15.08 8.76 11.63
N PRO A 96 14.98 8.92 12.95
CA PRO A 96 13.71 8.78 13.65
C PRO A 96 12.74 9.89 13.22
N ARG A 97 11.48 9.50 13.03
CA ARG A 97 10.35 10.43 12.82
C ARG A 97 9.43 10.39 14.03
N TRP A 98 8.54 11.38 14.14
CA TRP A 98 7.59 11.41 15.25
C TRP A 98 6.73 10.15 15.27
N GLU A 99 6.70 9.49 16.43
CA GLU A 99 5.74 8.44 16.75
C GLU A 99 5.03 8.79 18.05
N VAL A 100 3.83 8.25 18.27
CA VAL A 100 3.17 8.38 19.57
C VAL A 100 4.10 7.81 20.65
N PRO A 101 4.34 8.51 21.77
CA PRO A 101 5.22 8.03 22.82
C PRO A 101 4.82 6.64 23.37
N GLN A 102 5.82 5.84 23.76
CA GLN A 102 5.64 4.46 24.23
C GLN A 102 4.88 4.37 25.57
N ASP A 103 5.00 5.40 26.41
CA ASP A 103 4.26 5.56 27.66
C ASP A 103 2.78 5.91 27.44
N VAL A 104 2.44 6.53 26.30
CA VAL A 104 1.05 6.81 25.91
C VAL A 104 0.42 5.59 25.23
N ILE A 105 1.11 4.97 24.26
CA ILE A 105 0.66 3.74 23.59
C ILE A 105 1.81 2.72 23.58
N PRO A 106 1.85 1.79 24.55
CA PRO A 106 2.86 0.74 24.62
C PRO A 106 2.79 -0.18 23.40
N ARG A 107 3.93 -0.38 22.75
CA ARG A 107 4.08 -1.27 21.58
C ARG A 107 5.47 -1.91 21.55
N PRO A 108 5.62 -3.12 20.98
CA PRO A 108 6.94 -3.76 20.82
C PRO A 108 7.94 -2.86 20.10
N SER A 109 9.19 -2.82 20.57
CA SER A 109 10.26 -2.02 19.98
C SER A 109 10.95 -2.73 18.80
N PRO A 110 11.54 -1.99 17.84
CA PRO A 110 12.25 -2.58 16.70
C PRO A 110 13.57 -3.29 17.06
N GLU A 111 14.07 -3.12 18.28
CA GLU A 111 15.34 -3.72 18.72
C GLU A 111 15.31 -5.25 18.72
N PHE A 112 14.10 -5.84 18.71
CA PHE A 112 13.87 -7.28 18.66
C PHE A 112 13.95 -7.92 17.25
N PHE A 113 14.23 -7.16 16.18
CA PHE A 113 14.34 -7.69 14.80
C PHE A 113 15.76 -8.17 14.43
N LEU A 114 16.71 -8.08 15.35
CA LEU A 114 18.08 -8.51 15.11
C LEU A 114 18.23 -9.99 15.47
N GLN A 115 18.85 -10.72 14.55
CA GLN A 115 19.50 -12.03 14.71
C GLN A 115 18.72 -13.20 14.10
N THR A 116 19.35 -13.78 13.07
CA THR A 116 18.98 -14.96 12.27
C THR A 116 17.95 -14.72 11.18
N SER A 117 18.27 -15.20 9.97
CA SER A 117 17.39 -15.16 8.81
C SER A 117 17.28 -16.53 8.18
N ARG A 118 16.08 -16.89 7.77
CA ARG A 118 15.86 -18.07 6.92
C ARG A 118 15.96 -17.68 5.45
N PRO A 119 16.65 -18.47 4.60
CA PRO A 119 16.58 -18.30 3.16
C PRO A 119 15.14 -18.59 2.69
N GLY A 120 14.59 -17.73 1.84
CA GLY A 120 13.23 -17.94 1.36
C GLY A 120 12.59 -16.73 0.72
N ARG A 121 11.27 -16.66 0.85
CA ARG A 121 10.44 -15.55 0.34
C ARG A 121 10.18 -14.57 1.49
N PRO A 122 9.91 -13.29 1.21
CA PRO A 122 9.58 -12.30 2.24
C PRO A 122 8.13 -12.50 2.72
N VAL A 123 7.90 -13.61 3.42
CA VAL A 123 6.61 -14.07 3.91
C VAL A 123 6.73 -14.38 5.40
N LEU A 124 5.81 -13.83 6.18
CA LEU A 124 5.67 -14.03 7.61
C LEU A 124 4.40 -14.86 7.86
N SER A 125 4.57 -16.03 8.47
CA SER A 125 3.53 -17.04 8.63
C SER A 125 3.94 -18.07 9.69
N THR A 126 3.06 -18.38 10.65
CA THR A 126 3.30 -19.41 11.69
C THR A 126 2.18 -20.45 11.71
N ALA A 127 2.45 -21.66 12.23
CA ALA A 127 1.42 -22.69 12.36
C ALA A 127 0.22 -22.26 13.24
N THR A 128 0.44 -21.36 14.19
CA THR A 128 -0.56 -20.91 15.18
C THR A 128 -1.39 -19.71 14.72
N SER A 129 -0.90 -18.92 13.78
CA SER A 129 -1.58 -17.73 13.27
C SER A 129 -2.36 -18.04 11.99
N ASP A 130 -3.59 -17.54 11.92
CA ASP A 130 -4.39 -17.54 10.69
C ASP A 130 -3.99 -16.39 9.74
N LEU A 131 -3.21 -15.41 10.22
CA LEU A 131 -2.71 -14.31 9.42
C LEU A 131 -1.39 -14.68 8.73
N THR A 132 -1.34 -14.44 7.43
CA THR A 132 -0.12 -14.52 6.61
C THR A 132 0.18 -13.14 6.03
N PHE A 133 1.40 -12.65 6.20
CA PHE A 133 1.89 -11.39 5.61
C PHE A 133 2.90 -11.68 4.53
N ALA A 134 2.80 -11.03 3.37
CA ALA A 134 3.72 -11.23 2.26
C ALA A 134 4.08 -9.92 1.57
N ILE A 135 5.38 -9.72 1.29
CA ILE A 135 5.88 -8.61 0.49
C ILE A 135 6.02 -9.02 -0.98
N HIS A 136 5.62 -8.12 -1.87
CA HIS A 136 5.93 -8.14 -3.29
C HIS A 136 7.00 -7.08 -3.55
N THR A 137 8.11 -7.46 -4.17
CA THR A 137 9.39 -6.73 -4.04
C THR A 137 9.60 -5.61 -5.05
N SER A 138 8.95 -5.63 -6.21
CA SER A 138 9.15 -4.61 -7.24
C SER A 138 7.94 -4.49 -8.18
N PRO A 139 7.17 -3.40 -8.10
CA PRO A 139 7.18 -2.39 -7.02
C PRO A 139 6.78 -2.99 -5.66
N PHE A 140 7.21 -2.33 -4.58
CA PHE A 140 6.86 -2.68 -3.21
C PHE A 140 5.36 -2.59 -3.00
N ARG A 141 4.79 -3.68 -2.51
CA ARG A 141 3.48 -3.74 -1.88
C ARG A 141 3.45 -4.91 -0.91
N PHE A 142 2.47 -4.97 -0.03
CA PHE A 142 2.27 -6.13 0.82
C PHE A 142 0.80 -6.56 0.88
N THR A 143 0.61 -7.83 1.20
CA THR A 143 -0.70 -8.43 1.44
C THR A 143 -0.77 -9.02 2.84
N VAL A 144 -1.97 -9.01 3.41
CA VAL A 144 -2.33 -9.78 4.60
C VAL A 144 -3.51 -10.67 4.22
N THR A 145 -3.32 -11.97 4.35
CA THR A 145 -4.29 -12.99 3.95
C THR A 145 -4.65 -13.87 5.13
N ARG A 146 -5.92 -14.24 5.22
CA ARG A 146 -6.42 -15.25 6.14
C ARG A 146 -6.14 -16.64 5.56
N ARG A 147 -5.39 -17.49 6.26
CA ARG A 147 -4.98 -18.81 5.76
C ARG A 147 -6.17 -19.75 5.63
N SER A 148 -7.07 -19.73 6.61
CA SER A 148 -8.23 -20.61 6.70
C SER A 148 -9.19 -20.48 5.52
N THR A 149 -9.39 -19.25 5.04
CA THR A 149 -10.35 -18.97 3.95
C THR A 149 -9.70 -18.55 2.64
N GLY A 150 -8.42 -18.17 2.66
CA GLY A 150 -7.75 -17.52 1.53
C GLY A 150 -8.19 -16.07 1.29
N ASP A 151 -9.05 -15.50 2.14
CA ASP A 151 -9.50 -14.11 1.96
C ASP A 151 -8.35 -13.13 2.20
N VAL A 152 -8.17 -12.22 1.24
CA VAL A 152 -7.23 -11.11 1.36
C VAL A 152 -7.87 -10.00 2.20
N LEU A 153 -7.26 -9.73 3.35
CA LEU A 153 -7.73 -8.78 4.36
C LEU A 153 -7.15 -7.38 4.10
N PHE A 154 -5.92 -7.32 3.59
CA PHE A 154 -5.23 -6.10 3.21
C PHE A 154 -4.39 -6.36 1.96
N ASP A 155 -4.44 -5.48 0.98
CA ASP A 155 -3.72 -5.62 -0.29
C ASP A 155 -3.32 -4.25 -0.79
N THR A 156 -2.08 -3.85 -0.48
CA THR A 156 -1.65 -2.50 -0.79
C THR A 156 -1.40 -2.34 -2.28
N THR A 157 -1.75 -1.18 -2.82
CA THR A 157 -1.35 -0.82 -4.17
C THR A 157 0.14 -0.45 -4.22
N PRO A 158 0.79 -0.57 -5.38
CA PRO A 158 2.24 -0.37 -5.52
C PRO A 158 2.71 1.10 -5.51
N ASN A 159 1.90 2.02 -5.00
CA ASN A 159 2.09 3.47 -5.08
C ASN A 159 2.29 4.12 -3.70
N LEU A 160 2.94 3.43 -2.75
CA LEU A 160 3.29 3.99 -1.44
C LEU A 160 3.99 5.34 -1.61
N VAL A 161 3.45 6.41 -1.01
CA VAL A 161 4.11 7.71 -0.93
C VAL A 161 4.56 7.94 0.50
N PHE A 162 5.83 8.33 0.67
CA PHE A 162 6.40 8.59 1.99
C PHE A 162 7.30 9.82 1.91
N LYS A 163 6.74 10.97 2.29
CA LYS A 163 7.39 12.29 2.33
C LYS A 163 7.40 12.81 3.77
N ASP A 164 8.06 13.93 4.01
CA ASP A 164 8.09 14.51 5.35
C ASP A 164 6.70 14.96 5.85
N ARG A 165 5.84 15.47 4.97
CA ARG A 165 4.49 15.96 5.37
C ARG A 165 3.34 15.27 4.66
N TYR A 166 3.62 14.17 3.98
CA TYR A 166 2.61 13.41 3.25
C TYR A 166 2.95 11.93 3.21
N LEU A 167 2.06 11.13 3.77
CA LEU A 167 2.14 9.66 3.76
C LEU A 167 0.87 9.15 3.08
N GLU A 168 1.01 8.28 2.08
CA GLU A 168 -0.12 7.66 1.39
C GLU A 168 0.06 6.15 1.33
N LEU A 169 -0.91 5.43 1.87
CA LEU A 169 -1.01 3.98 1.78
C LEU A 169 -2.43 3.64 1.35
N THR A 170 -2.57 2.97 0.21
CA THR A 170 -3.86 2.56 -0.33
C THR A 170 -3.94 1.03 -0.30
N SER A 171 -5.08 0.51 0.15
CA SER A 171 -5.40 -0.93 0.09
C SER A 171 -6.65 -1.16 -0.74
N SER A 172 -6.61 -2.20 -1.58
CA SER A 172 -7.80 -2.66 -2.28
C SER A 172 -8.80 -3.29 -1.29
N LEU A 173 -10.08 -3.18 -1.62
CA LEU A 173 -11.18 -3.87 -0.93
C LEU A 173 -11.76 -4.92 -1.89
N PRO A 174 -12.36 -6.00 -1.38
CA PRO A 174 -13.01 -6.98 -2.23
C PRO A 174 -14.18 -6.36 -3.02
N PRO A 175 -14.72 -7.09 -4.01
CA PRO A 175 -15.85 -6.63 -4.80
C PRO A 175 -17.03 -6.11 -3.94
N PRO A 176 -17.85 -5.20 -4.47
CA PRO A 176 -19.03 -4.69 -3.78
C PRO A 176 -19.89 -5.80 -3.17
N GLY A 177 -20.38 -5.58 -1.94
CA GLY A 177 -21.17 -6.56 -1.19
C GLY A 177 -20.34 -7.56 -0.37
N ARG A 178 -19.03 -7.69 -0.60
CA ARG A 178 -18.16 -8.57 0.22
C ARG A 178 -17.55 -7.94 1.46
N ALA A 179 -17.43 -6.62 1.51
CA ALA A 179 -16.93 -5.90 2.68
C ALA A 179 -17.95 -4.87 3.18
N SER A 180 -18.09 -4.80 4.50
CA SER A 180 -18.86 -3.79 5.21
C SER A 180 -17.96 -3.15 6.27
N LEU A 181 -17.64 -1.87 6.08
CA LEU A 181 -16.73 -1.13 6.95
C LEU A 181 -17.50 -0.31 8.00
N TYR A 182 -16.91 -0.16 9.18
CA TYR A 182 -17.44 0.61 10.31
C TYR A 182 -16.28 1.26 11.07
N GLY A 183 -16.44 2.45 11.64
CA GLY A 183 -15.40 3.11 12.46
C GLY A 183 -14.98 4.48 11.92
N LEU A 184 -13.68 4.77 11.92
CA LEU A 184 -13.08 6.05 11.48
C LEU A 184 -13.67 7.28 12.17
N GLY A 185 -13.92 7.17 13.48
CA GLY A 185 -14.47 8.27 14.29
C GLY A 185 -13.46 9.36 14.61
N GLU A 186 -13.87 10.50 15.18
CA GLU A 186 -15.24 10.87 15.53
C GLU A 186 -15.89 11.73 14.44
N GLN A 187 -17.04 11.28 13.91
CA GLN A 187 -17.84 12.00 12.92
C GLN A 187 -19.32 11.63 13.05
N THR A 188 -20.21 12.59 12.85
CA THR A 188 -21.64 12.31 12.69
C THR A 188 -21.91 11.88 11.25
N LYS A 189 -22.37 10.63 11.07
CA LYS A 189 -22.76 10.05 9.77
C LYS A 189 -24.22 9.63 9.77
N ARG A 190 -24.85 9.69 8.60
CA ARG A 190 -26.25 9.25 8.39
C ARG A 190 -26.42 7.74 8.53
N THR A 191 -25.34 6.98 8.33
CA THR A 191 -25.33 5.51 8.39
C THR A 191 -24.20 5.03 9.28
N PHE A 192 -24.41 3.94 10.01
CA PHE A 192 -23.35 3.31 10.81
C PHE A 192 -22.30 2.59 9.94
N ARG A 193 -22.75 1.92 8.87
CA ARG A 193 -21.87 1.39 7.82
C ARG A 193 -21.30 2.54 7.02
N LEU A 194 -19.98 2.53 6.80
CA LEU A 194 -19.30 3.55 5.99
C LEU A 194 -19.72 3.41 4.51
N GLN A 195 -19.96 4.53 3.84
CA GLN A 195 -20.29 4.54 2.41
C GLN A 195 -19.04 4.62 1.56
N ARG A 196 -19.14 4.11 0.32
CA ARG A 196 -18.06 4.28 -0.66
C ARG A 196 -17.98 5.75 -1.06
N ASN A 197 -16.77 6.20 -1.37
CA ASN A 197 -16.47 7.58 -1.76
C ASN A 197 -16.68 8.62 -0.64
N ASP A 198 -16.87 8.19 0.60
CA ASP A 198 -16.79 9.06 1.76
C ASP A 198 -15.33 9.41 2.05
N THR A 199 -15.08 10.68 2.40
CA THR A 199 -13.81 11.14 2.96
C THR A 199 -13.96 11.32 4.46
N PHE A 200 -12.97 10.86 5.22
CA PHE A 200 -12.93 10.98 6.67
C PHE A 200 -11.71 11.81 7.08
N THR A 201 -11.94 13.00 7.62
CA THR A 201 -10.91 13.80 8.26
C THR A 201 -10.81 13.43 9.74
N LEU A 202 -9.60 13.14 10.22
CA LEU A 202 -9.32 12.88 11.63
C LEU A 202 -8.44 14.01 12.17
N TRP A 203 -9.08 15.01 12.77
CA TRP A 203 -8.43 16.15 13.39
C TRP A 203 -9.33 16.65 14.52
N ASN A 204 -8.87 16.56 15.77
CA ASN A 204 -9.69 16.94 16.91
C ASN A 204 -10.04 18.43 16.81
N SER A 205 -11.32 18.77 16.76
CA SER A 205 -11.84 20.11 16.57
C SER A 205 -13.09 20.34 17.38
N ASP A 206 -13.24 21.56 17.90
CA ASP A 206 -14.45 21.98 18.61
C ASP A 206 -15.54 22.33 17.59
N ILE A 207 -16.19 21.29 17.07
CA ILE A 207 -17.28 21.38 16.10
C ILE A 207 -18.45 20.60 16.66
N ALA A 208 -19.64 21.21 16.69
CA ALA A 208 -20.84 20.57 17.22
C ALA A 208 -21.24 19.34 16.38
N ALA A 209 -21.58 18.24 17.06
CA ALA A 209 -21.96 16.96 16.44
C ALA A 209 -23.23 17.00 15.57
N GLY A 210 -23.99 18.11 15.60
CA GLY A 210 -25.09 18.34 14.65
C GLY A 210 -24.62 18.55 13.20
N ASN A 211 -23.34 18.86 12.99
CA ASN A 211 -22.75 18.99 11.66
C ASN A 211 -22.34 17.62 11.14
N VAL A 212 -23.05 17.15 10.11
CA VAL A 212 -22.78 15.86 9.45
C VAL A 212 -21.53 15.99 8.59
N ASP A 213 -20.73 14.91 8.51
CA ASP A 213 -19.56 14.77 7.64
C ASP A 213 -18.34 15.66 7.98
N LEU A 214 -18.32 16.30 9.16
CA LEU A 214 -17.14 17.02 9.66
C LEU A 214 -16.36 16.20 10.70
N ASN A 215 -15.07 16.49 10.84
CA ASN A 215 -14.25 16.04 11.97
C ASN A 215 -14.74 16.69 13.27
N LEU A 216 -14.74 15.93 14.37
CA LEU A 216 -15.24 16.36 15.67
C LEU A 216 -14.13 16.29 16.75
N TYR A 217 -14.50 16.02 18.00
CA TYR A 217 -13.61 16.13 19.17
C TYR A 217 -12.56 15.02 19.25
N GLY A 218 -12.85 13.84 18.71
CA GLY A 218 -11.99 12.66 18.75
C GLY A 218 -11.41 12.23 17.39
N SER A 219 -10.27 11.53 17.45
CA SER A 219 -9.64 10.88 16.30
C SER A 219 -9.38 9.41 16.64
N HIS A 220 -10.10 8.52 15.97
CA HIS A 220 -10.07 7.07 16.13
C HIS A 220 -9.76 6.41 14.77
N PRO A 221 -8.47 6.34 14.36
CA PRO A 221 -8.05 5.67 13.14
C PRO A 221 -8.12 4.14 13.30
N PHE A 222 -9.36 3.64 13.37
CA PHE A 222 -9.71 2.25 13.58
C PHE A 222 -10.96 1.95 12.75
N TYR A 223 -11.01 0.80 12.07
CA TYR A 223 -12.21 0.37 11.37
C TYR A 223 -12.39 -1.15 11.44
N MET A 224 -13.63 -1.59 11.57
CA MET A 224 -14.01 -3.00 11.46
C MET A 224 -14.36 -3.32 10.02
N ASP A 225 -13.94 -4.48 9.51
CA ASP A 225 -14.28 -4.98 8.18
C ASP A 225 -15.01 -6.32 8.30
N VAL A 226 -16.33 -6.28 8.18
CA VAL A 226 -17.17 -7.47 8.22
C VAL A 226 -17.28 -8.04 6.81
N ARG A 227 -16.71 -9.23 6.61
CA ARG A 227 -16.75 -9.95 5.34
C ARG A 227 -17.98 -10.85 5.26
N SER A 228 -18.72 -10.77 4.16
CA SER A 228 -19.74 -11.78 3.86
C SER A 228 -19.05 -13.08 3.41
N GLY A 229 -19.51 -14.21 3.94
CA GLY A 229 -18.97 -15.53 3.59
C GLY A 229 -19.04 -15.79 2.10
N GLY A 230 -17.96 -16.33 1.51
CA GLY A 230 -17.96 -16.80 0.14
C GLY A 230 -18.86 -18.04 0.02
N GLY A 231 -19.68 -18.12 -1.03
CA GLY A 231 -20.60 -19.24 -1.29
C GLY A 231 -19.89 -20.55 -1.67
N GLY A 232 -19.09 -21.09 -0.77
CA GLY A 232 -18.38 -22.36 -0.92
C GLY A 232 -18.62 -23.25 0.29
N GLY A 233 -19.78 -23.90 0.35
CA GLY A 233 -20.06 -25.19 1.01
C GLY A 233 -19.82 -25.38 2.51
N ALA A 234 -19.05 -24.53 3.19
CA ALA A 234 -18.83 -24.56 4.63
C ALA A 234 -19.63 -23.42 5.27
N ALA A 235 -20.26 -23.71 6.41
CA ALA A 235 -21.13 -22.78 7.12
C ALA A 235 -20.45 -21.40 7.30
N PRO A 236 -21.18 -20.29 7.12
CA PRO A 236 -20.61 -18.96 7.27
C PRO A 236 -20.23 -18.75 8.74
N GLU A 237 -18.94 -18.78 9.03
CA GLU A 237 -18.41 -18.27 10.29
C GLU A 237 -18.52 -16.74 10.23
N LEU A 238 -19.67 -16.23 10.68
CA LEU A 238 -19.93 -14.81 10.84
C LEU A 238 -19.18 -14.30 12.08
N GLY A 239 -17.85 -14.22 11.98
CA GLY A 239 -17.02 -13.56 12.97
C GLY A 239 -16.76 -12.09 12.59
N PRO A 240 -17.04 -11.10 13.45
CA PRO A 240 -16.61 -9.73 13.22
C PRO A 240 -15.08 -9.67 13.24
N ASP A 241 -14.47 -9.21 12.15
CA ASP A 241 -13.02 -8.97 12.11
C ASP A 241 -12.74 -7.54 12.58
N VAL A 242 -12.35 -7.41 13.84
CA VAL A 242 -12.02 -6.16 14.52
C VAL A 242 -10.61 -5.75 14.11
N ARG A 243 -10.49 -4.88 13.11
CA ARG A 243 -9.18 -4.49 12.56
C ARG A 243 -8.72 -3.14 13.07
N ARG A 244 -7.53 -3.11 13.66
CA ARG A 244 -6.83 -1.85 13.91
C ARG A 244 -5.85 -1.61 12.79
N LEU A 245 -6.27 -0.88 11.75
CA LEU A 245 -5.30 -0.23 10.87
C LEU A 245 -4.82 1.04 11.55
N SER A 246 -3.74 0.94 12.33
CA SER A 246 -3.03 2.13 12.82
C SER A 246 -2.21 2.72 11.68
N LEU A 247 -2.89 3.41 10.75
CA LEU A 247 -2.24 4.43 9.93
C LEU A 247 -1.91 5.59 10.85
N THR A 248 -0.67 5.60 11.36
CA THR A 248 -0.14 6.79 12.02
C THR A 248 0.30 7.76 10.93
N ALA A 249 -0.67 8.37 10.24
CA ALA A 249 -0.41 9.57 9.47
C ALA A 249 -0.40 10.72 10.47
N ARG A 250 0.79 11.24 10.80
CA ARG A 250 0.87 12.55 11.44
C ARG A 250 0.97 13.59 10.34
N GLN A 251 -0.11 14.34 10.17
CA GLN A 251 -0.08 15.64 9.54
C GLN A 251 0.43 16.65 10.58
N VAL A 252 1.40 17.47 10.19
CA VAL A 252 1.62 18.79 10.80
C VAL A 252 1.19 19.80 9.76
#